data_AF-A0A950Y8I7-F1
#
_entry.id   AF-A0A950Y8I7-F1
#
_cell.length_a   1.000
_cell.length_b   1.000
_cell.length_c   1.000
_cell.angle_alpha   90.00
_cell.angle_beta   90.00
_cell.angle_gamma   90.00
#
_symmetry.space_group_name_H-M   'P 1'
#
loop_
_entity.id
_entity.type
_entity.pdbx_description
1 polymer ?
#
loop_
_entity_poly.entity_id
_entity_poly.type
_entity_poly.pdbx_seq_one_letter_code
_entity_poly.pdbx_strand_id
1 'polypeptide(L)'
;MASSTAKRVVLYRFDRQPVEGIVNPGGYLLDDHVELITTTGSIQTPRYSEFKALCFVSETGKPDLFTDHPLFERRPKVPGLWTRFTFRDGDRLDGILSHDLLDWPVAGYFITPPRAGPVRQRVLIPRAALIGTELRGVVGRSTVAKGRKETEKPEDAAQIPMF
;
A
#
# COMPACT_ATOMS: atom_id res chain seq x y z
N MET A 1 11.27 11.01 17.68
CA MET A 1 10.50 11.89 16.77
C MET A 1 9.04 11.77 17.15
N ALA A 2 8.34 12.88 17.44
CA ALA A 2 6.92 12.84 17.78
C ALA A 2 6.12 12.30 16.58
N SER A 3 5.63 11.07 16.70
CA SER A 3 4.68 10.52 15.74
C SER A 3 3.42 11.39 15.77
N SER A 4 3.04 11.93 14.62
CA SER A 4 1.80 12.69 14.48
C SER A 4 0.62 11.85 14.98
N THR A 5 -0.12 12.38 15.95
CA THR A 5 -1.26 11.73 16.61
C THR A 5 -2.56 11.82 15.80
N ALA A 6 -2.53 12.52 14.66
CA ALA A 6 -3.68 12.76 13.81
C ALA A 6 -3.28 12.61 12.33
N LYS A 7 -3.74 11.52 11.70
CA LYS A 7 -3.54 11.28 10.26
C LYS A 7 -4.87 11.40 9.53
N ARG A 8 -4.88 12.16 8.45
CA ARG A 8 -6.05 12.28 7.58
C ARG A 8 -6.24 11.02 6.76
N VAL A 9 -7.51 10.64 6.60
CA VAL A 9 -7.91 9.45 5.86
C VAL A 9 -9.20 9.69 5.08
N VAL A 10 -9.38 8.88 4.05
CA VAL A 10 -10.63 8.72 3.31
C VAL A 10 -11.09 7.28 3.47
N LEU A 11 -12.26 7.07 4.06
CA LEU A 11 -12.91 5.77 4.19
C LEU A 11 -13.78 5.50 2.96
N TYR A 12 -13.42 4.47 2.18
CA TYR A 12 -14.19 4.01 1.03
C TYR A 12 -15.12 2.88 1.47
N ARG A 13 -16.43 3.08 1.32
CA ARG A 13 -17.46 2.11 1.69
C ARG A 13 -17.95 1.34 0.46
N PHE A 14 -18.64 0.22 0.67
CA PHE A 14 -19.20 -0.58 -0.43
C PHE A 14 -20.34 0.17 -1.14
N ASP A 15 -21.38 0.54 -0.40
CA ASP A 15 -22.61 1.10 -1.00
C ASP A 15 -22.87 2.57 -0.61
N ARG A 16 -21.85 3.26 -0.09
CA ARG A 16 -21.99 4.63 0.41
C ARG A 16 -20.86 5.53 -0.05
N GLN A 17 -21.14 6.83 -0.04
CA GLN A 17 -20.16 7.86 -0.35
C GLN A 17 -18.93 7.73 0.55
N PRO A 18 -17.72 7.98 0.01
CA PRO A 18 -16.50 8.05 0.80
C PRO A 18 -16.60 9.10 1.91
N VAL A 19 -16.03 8.79 3.07
CA VAL A 19 -16.07 9.67 4.24
C VAL A 19 -14.66 10.15 4.57
N GLU A 20 -14.45 11.45 4.63
CA GLU A 20 -13.20 12.04 5.11
C GLU A 20 -13.15 12.10 6.63
N GLY A 21 -11.98 11.79 7.18
CA GLY A 21 -11.78 11.81 8.62
C GLY A 21 -10.31 11.83 9.03
N ILE A 22 -10.11 11.67 10.32
CA ILE A 22 -8.83 11.67 10.99
C ILE A 22 -8.79 10.44 11.91
N VAL A 23 -7.67 9.74 11.88
CA VAL A 23 -7.39 8.59 12.75
C VAL A 23 -6.21 8.89 13.66
N ASN A 24 -6.20 8.30 14.85
CA ASN A 24 -5.01 8.23 15.69
C ASN A 24 -4.18 7.00 15.30
N PRO A 25 -2.99 7.16 14.70
CA PRO A 25 -2.19 6.03 14.23
C PRO A 25 -1.81 5.03 15.33
N GLY A 26 -1.80 5.46 16.59
CA GLY A 26 -1.44 4.62 17.74
C GLY A 26 -2.53 3.65 18.20
N GLY A 27 -3.77 3.76 17.70
CA GLY A 27 -4.88 2.93 18.22
C GLY A 27 -6.12 2.82 17.35
N TYR A 28 -6.11 3.35 16.12
CA TYR A 28 -7.29 3.32 15.25
C TYR A 28 -7.66 1.92 14.72
N LEU A 29 -6.74 0.96 14.74
CA LEU A 29 -6.99 -0.42 14.33
C LEU A 29 -7.29 -1.25 15.57
N LEU A 30 -8.58 -1.52 15.79
CA LEU A 30 -9.06 -2.44 16.80
C LEU A 30 -9.36 -3.81 16.17
N ASP A 31 -9.74 -4.78 17.00
CA ASP A 31 -9.88 -6.18 16.58
C ASP A 31 -10.95 -6.41 15.49
N ASP A 32 -12.08 -5.69 15.55
CA ASP A 32 -13.21 -5.86 14.63
C ASP A 32 -13.60 -4.60 13.83
N HIS A 33 -13.08 -3.44 14.20
CA HIS A 33 -13.44 -2.15 13.61
C HIS A 33 -12.27 -1.17 13.56
N VAL A 34 -12.50 -0.08 12.81
CA VAL A 34 -11.64 1.10 12.80
C VAL A 34 -12.31 2.24 13.54
N GLU A 35 -11.56 2.97 14.34
CA GLU A 35 -12.00 4.24 14.92
C GLU A 35 -11.52 5.43 14.10
N LEU A 36 -12.45 6.31 13.70
CA LEU A 36 -12.13 7.56 13.02
C LEU A 36 -13.01 8.71 13.51
N ILE A 37 -12.47 9.92 13.45
CA ILE A 37 -13.20 11.16 13.68
C ILE A 37 -13.43 11.83 12.33
N THR A 38 -14.68 12.04 11.96
CA THR A 38 -15.04 12.76 10.74
C THR A 38 -14.59 14.22 10.80
N THR A 39 -14.46 14.88 9.64
CA THR A 39 -14.13 16.32 9.58
C THR A 39 -15.18 17.22 10.25
N THR A 40 -16.40 16.72 10.46
CA THR A 40 -17.48 17.40 11.19
C THR A 40 -17.42 17.18 12.71
N GLY A 41 -16.44 16.41 13.21
CA GLY A 41 -16.24 16.18 14.65
C GLY A 41 -17.02 15.01 15.25
N SER A 42 -17.66 14.17 14.42
CA SER A 42 -18.36 12.96 14.89
C SER A 42 -17.44 11.73 14.83
N ILE A 43 -17.49 10.89 15.87
CA ILE A 43 -16.79 9.60 15.91
C ILE A 43 -17.57 8.56 15.10
N GLN A 44 -16.87 7.80 14.26
CA GLN A 44 -17.41 6.63 13.55
C GLN A 44 -16.55 5.40 13.82
N THR A 45 -17.21 4.25 13.96
CA THR A 45 -16.60 2.95 14.26
C THR A 45 -16.97 1.87 13.20
N PRO A 46 -16.67 2.10 11.91
CA PRO A 46 -17.02 1.14 10.86
C PRO A 46 -16.34 -0.21 11.08
N ARG A 47 -17.11 -1.30 10.99
CA ARG A 47 -16.58 -2.67 11.04
C ARG A 47 -15.83 -3.00 9.76
N TYR A 48 -14.85 -3.90 9.83
CA TYR A 48 -14.07 -4.32 8.64
C TYR A 48 -14.93 -4.89 7.50
N SER A 49 -16.14 -5.38 7.79
CA SER A 49 -17.09 -5.87 6.79
C SER A 49 -17.90 -4.76 6.10
N GLU A 50 -17.87 -3.52 6.60
CA GLU A 50 -18.73 -2.42 6.14
C GLU A 50 -18.03 -1.45 5.17
N PHE A 51 -16.71 -1.62 4.99
CA PHE A 51 -15.92 -0.75 4.13
C PHE A 51 -14.90 -1.52 3.29
N LYS A 52 -14.53 -0.92 2.15
CA LYS A 52 -13.60 -1.48 1.18
C LYS A 52 -12.17 -1.19 1.57
N ALA A 53 -11.88 0.09 1.82
CA ALA A 53 -10.53 0.56 2.03
C ALA A 53 -10.50 1.82 2.90
N LEU A 54 -9.39 2.00 3.61
CA LEU A 54 -9.07 3.23 4.31
C LEU A 54 -7.79 3.80 3.71
N CYS A 55 -7.89 4.96 3.05
CA CYS A 55 -6.78 5.59 2.34
C CYS A 55 -6.21 6.74 3.16
N PHE A 56 -4.91 6.72 3.43
CA PHE A 56 -4.18 7.80 4.07
C PHE A 56 -3.84 8.89 3.07
N VAL A 57 -4.11 10.13 3.45
CA VAL A 57 -3.94 11.32 2.61
C VAL A 57 -3.23 12.42 3.39
N SER A 58 -2.44 13.25 2.72
CA SER A 58 -1.93 14.51 3.29
C SER A 58 -2.81 15.70 2.91
N GLU A 59 -3.45 15.65 1.75
CA GLU A 59 -4.28 16.73 1.21
C GLU A 59 -5.68 16.22 0.89
N THR A 60 -6.67 17.09 1.03
CA THR A 60 -8.05 16.81 0.62
C THR A 60 -8.12 16.83 -0.90
N GLY A 61 -8.83 15.86 -1.47
CA GLY A 61 -8.94 15.71 -2.91
C GLY A 61 -10.13 14.83 -3.28
N LYS A 62 -10.32 14.61 -4.58
CA LYS A 62 -11.41 13.76 -5.06
C LYS A 62 -11.18 12.31 -4.59
N PRO A 63 -12.17 11.65 -3.96
CA PRO A 63 -12.02 10.28 -3.53
C PRO A 63 -12.12 9.33 -4.73
N ASP A 64 -11.00 9.07 -5.38
CA ASP A 64 -10.92 8.43 -6.68
C ASP A 64 -10.20 7.07 -6.66
N LEU A 65 -9.93 6.49 -5.48
CA LEU A 65 -9.13 5.26 -5.31
C LEU A 65 -9.53 4.11 -6.25
N PHE A 66 -10.83 3.92 -6.43
CA PHE A 66 -11.40 2.85 -7.26
C PHE A 66 -11.81 3.30 -8.66
N THR A 67 -11.83 4.61 -8.95
CA THR A 67 -12.31 5.16 -10.23
C THR A 67 -11.19 5.68 -11.11
N ASP A 68 -10.14 6.26 -10.53
CA ASP A 68 -8.98 6.76 -11.27
C ASP A 68 -7.78 5.83 -11.12
N HIS A 69 -7.47 5.12 -12.21
CA HIS A 69 -6.34 4.21 -12.34
C HIS A 69 -6.16 3.23 -11.15
N PRO A 70 -7.16 2.40 -10.83
CA PRO A 70 -7.07 1.49 -9.70
C PRO A 70 -6.10 0.32 -9.93
N LEU A 71 -5.65 0.11 -11.17
CA LEU A 71 -4.72 -0.94 -11.56
C LEU A 71 -3.40 -0.36 -12.04
N PHE A 72 -2.30 -1.10 -11.88
CA PHE A 72 -1.04 -0.71 -12.48
C PHE A 72 -1.06 -1.04 -13.98
N GLU A 73 -0.94 -0.01 -14.82
CA GLU A 73 -0.81 -0.19 -16.29
C GLU A 73 0.52 -0.83 -16.69
N ARG A 74 1.55 -0.65 -15.86
CA ARG A 74 2.91 -1.14 -16.10
C ARG A 74 3.50 -1.66 -14.79
N ARG A 75 4.53 -2.51 -14.90
CA ARG A 75 5.26 -3.01 -13.72
C ARG A 75 5.71 -1.83 -12.83
N PRO A 76 5.34 -1.81 -11.54
CA PRO A 76 5.75 -0.76 -10.63
C PRO A 76 7.27 -0.70 -10.48
N LYS A 77 7.80 0.47 -10.16
CA LYS A 77 9.23 0.67 -9.84
C LYS A 77 9.53 0.58 -8.34
N VAL A 78 8.50 0.67 -7.50
CA VAL A 78 8.61 0.63 -6.04
C VAL A 78 8.80 -0.83 -5.59
N PRO A 79 9.82 -1.15 -4.77
CA PRO A 79 10.06 -2.51 -4.32
C PRO A 79 8.94 -3.02 -3.42
N GLY A 80 8.60 -4.30 -3.58
CA GLY A 80 7.58 -5.01 -2.82
C GLY A 80 6.84 -6.03 -3.68
N LEU A 81 5.75 -6.58 -3.14
CA LEU A 81 4.93 -7.58 -3.80
C LEU A 81 3.82 -6.88 -4.59
N TRP A 82 3.92 -6.89 -5.92
CA TRP A 82 2.85 -6.38 -6.77
C TRP A 82 1.68 -7.36 -6.72
N THR A 83 0.60 -6.92 -6.08
CA THR A 83 -0.56 -7.75 -5.77
C THR A 83 -1.83 -7.10 -6.31
N ARG A 84 -2.74 -7.90 -6.81
CA ARG A 84 -4.10 -7.51 -7.20
C ARG A 84 -5.09 -7.99 -6.17
N PHE A 85 -5.96 -7.09 -5.74
CA PHE A 85 -7.01 -7.34 -4.76
C PHE A 85 -8.36 -7.31 -5.47
N THR A 86 -9.19 -8.34 -5.27
CA THR A 86 -10.56 -8.38 -5.77
C THR A 86 -11.52 -8.27 -4.59
N PHE A 87 -12.41 -7.27 -4.64
CA PHE A 87 -13.33 -6.91 -3.57
C PHE A 87 -14.67 -7.63 -3.72
N ARG A 88 -15.45 -7.65 -2.63
CA ARG A 88 -16.78 -8.30 -2.59
C ARG A 88 -17.80 -7.76 -3.58
N ASP A 89 -17.66 -6.51 -3.98
CA ASP A 89 -18.51 -5.86 -4.97
C ASP A 89 -17.97 -5.97 -6.41
N GLY A 90 -16.90 -6.74 -6.62
CA GLY A 90 -16.29 -6.96 -7.94
C GLY A 90 -15.23 -5.94 -8.33
N ASP A 91 -15.06 -4.86 -7.55
CA ASP A 91 -13.98 -3.91 -7.78
C ASP A 91 -12.61 -4.57 -7.63
N ARG A 92 -11.62 -3.95 -8.28
CA ARG A 92 -10.23 -4.39 -8.22
C ARG A 92 -9.32 -3.22 -7.91
N LEU A 93 -8.33 -3.47 -7.07
CA LEU A 93 -7.27 -2.52 -6.73
C LEU A 93 -5.94 -3.25 -6.82
N ASP A 94 -4.98 -2.71 -7.57
CA ASP A 94 -3.61 -3.19 -7.46
C ASP A 94 -2.90 -2.44 -6.34
N GLY A 95 -1.82 -3.03 -5.81
CA GLY A 95 -1.00 -2.40 -4.79
C GLY A 95 0.37 -3.04 -4.69
N ILE A 96 1.32 -2.29 -4.16
CA ILE A 96 2.58 -2.84 -3.68
C ILE A 96 2.43 -3.15 -2.19
N LEU A 97 2.54 -4.43 -1.85
CA LEU A 97 2.60 -4.94 -0.48
C LEU A 97 4.05 -4.96 0.04
N SER A 98 4.22 -4.78 1.34
CA SER A 98 5.52 -5.00 2.01
C SER A 98 5.94 -6.46 1.86
N HIS A 99 7.25 -6.67 1.69
CA HIS A 99 7.85 -8.00 1.73
C HIS A 99 8.01 -8.52 3.16
N ASP A 100 7.97 -7.61 4.14
CA ASP A 100 7.97 -7.97 5.55
C ASP A 100 6.54 -8.33 5.97
N LEU A 101 6.35 -9.58 6.38
CA LEU A 101 5.07 -10.10 6.85
C LEU A 101 4.69 -9.51 8.21
N LEU A 102 5.64 -8.98 8.98
CA LEU A 102 5.38 -8.33 10.27
C LEU A 102 4.65 -6.99 10.10
N ASP A 103 4.76 -6.37 8.91
CA ASP A 103 4.04 -5.15 8.57
C ASP A 103 2.55 -5.39 8.28
N TRP A 104 2.11 -6.66 8.22
CA TRP A 104 0.76 -7.03 7.82
C TRP A 104 -0.16 -7.12 9.02
N PRO A 105 -1.13 -6.20 9.18
CA PRO A 105 -2.08 -6.31 10.28
C PRO A 105 -2.90 -7.59 10.15
N VAL A 106 -3.32 -8.15 11.28
CA VAL A 106 -4.26 -9.29 11.27
C VAL A 106 -5.54 -8.92 10.53
N ALA A 107 -6.03 -7.71 10.74
CA ALA A 107 -7.26 -7.20 10.13
C ALA A 107 -7.20 -7.03 8.60
N GLY A 108 -6.01 -6.93 7.98
CA GLY A 108 -5.93 -6.41 6.63
C GLY A 108 -4.54 -6.39 6.00
N TYR A 109 -4.43 -5.57 4.96
CA TYR A 109 -3.22 -5.37 4.19
C TYR A 109 -2.95 -3.90 4.02
N PHE A 110 -1.71 -3.48 4.26
CA PHE A 110 -1.27 -2.16 3.86
C PHE A 110 -0.60 -2.20 2.50
N ILE A 111 -1.07 -1.36 1.59
CA ILE A 111 -0.50 -1.24 0.25
C ILE A 111 -0.12 0.20 -0.07
N THR A 112 0.86 0.32 -0.98
CA THR A 112 1.04 1.53 -1.76
C THR A 112 0.18 1.42 -3.03
N PRO A 113 -0.82 2.28 -3.23
CA PRO A 113 -1.69 2.22 -4.40
C PRO A 113 -0.97 2.71 -5.67
N PRO A 114 -1.53 2.46 -6.86
CA PRO A 114 -1.09 3.09 -8.09
C PRO A 114 -1.18 4.61 -7.97
N ARG A 115 -0.22 5.31 -8.59
CA ARG A 115 -0.11 6.78 -8.56
C ARG A 115 -0.13 7.34 -7.12
N ALA A 116 0.67 6.74 -6.23
CA ALA A 116 0.79 7.24 -4.87
C ALA A 116 1.22 8.72 -4.86
N GLY A 117 0.51 9.53 -4.08
CA GLY A 117 0.67 10.98 -4.02
C GLY A 117 -0.05 11.58 -2.80
N PRO A 118 -0.18 12.92 -2.72
CA PRO A 118 -0.78 13.58 -1.56
C PRO A 118 -2.21 13.14 -1.23
N VAL A 119 -2.99 12.79 -2.26
CA VAL A 119 -4.41 12.36 -2.15
C VAL A 119 -4.55 10.85 -1.96
N ARG A 120 -3.46 10.06 -2.13
CA ARG A 120 -3.46 8.60 -1.93
C ARG A 120 -2.08 8.07 -1.58
N GLN A 121 -1.69 8.11 -0.31
CA GLN A 121 -0.33 7.75 0.11
C GLN A 121 -0.19 6.25 0.40
N ARG A 122 -1.11 5.73 1.22
CA ARG A 122 -1.11 4.35 1.71
C ARG A 122 -2.55 3.92 1.88
N VAL A 123 -2.86 2.65 1.63
CA VAL A 123 -4.21 2.13 1.76
C VAL A 123 -4.21 0.91 2.66
N LEU A 124 -5.08 0.90 3.65
CA LEU A 124 -5.47 -0.30 4.36
C LEU A 124 -6.65 -0.95 3.65
N ILE A 125 -6.52 -2.23 3.34
CA ILE A 125 -7.58 -3.07 2.80
C ILE A 125 -7.93 -4.14 3.84
N PRO A 126 -9.14 -4.15 4.42
CA PRO A 126 -9.53 -5.21 5.34
C PRO A 126 -9.61 -6.56 4.63
N ARG A 127 -9.21 -7.65 5.31
CA ARG A 127 -9.37 -9.02 4.78
C ARG A 127 -10.84 -9.33 4.52
N ALA A 128 -11.73 -8.87 5.41
CA ALA A 128 -13.17 -9.03 5.27
C ALA A 128 -13.75 -8.31 4.04
N ALA A 129 -13.03 -7.40 3.38
CA ALA A 129 -13.47 -6.73 2.17
C ALA A 129 -13.17 -7.51 0.88
N LEU A 130 -12.34 -8.56 0.95
CA LEU A 130 -11.76 -9.24 -0.19
C LEU A 130 -12.44 -10.57 -0.50
N ILE A 131 -12.53 -10.91 -1.78
CA ILE A 131 -12.83 -12.26 -2.28
C ILE A 131 -11.53 -12.99 -2.63
N GLY A 132 -10.52 -12.27 -3.10
CA GLY A 132 -9.26 -12.89 -3.52
C GLY A 132 -8.10 -11.92 -3.62
N THR A 133 -6.89 -12.49 -3.52
CA THR A 133 -5.61 -11.79 -3.66
C THR A 133 -4.73 -12.56 -4.63
N GLU A 134 -4.18 -11.86 -5.62
CA GLU A 134 -3.32 -12.44 -6.66
C GLU A 134 -1.96 -11.77 -6.66
N LEU A 135 -0.88 -12.55 -6.51
CA LEU A 135 0.48 -12.04 -6.70
C LEU A 135 0.77 -11.92 -8.20
N ARG A 136 0.93 -10.69 -8.69
CA ARG A 136 1.27 -10.39 -10.09
C ARG A 136 2.77 -10.41 -10.35
N GLY A 137 3.58 -10.16 -9.32
CA GLY A 137 5.02 -10.32 -9.39
C GLY A 137 5.75 -9.69 -8.21
N VAL A 138 7.05 -9.99 -8.11
CA VAL A 138 7.93 -9.39 -7.11
C VAL A 138 8.69 -8.23 -7.76
N VAL A 139 8.61 -7.05 -7.16
CA VAL A 139 9.30 -5.84 -7.61
C VAL A 139 10.45 -5.56 -6.64
N GLY A 140 11.66 -5.37 -7.15
CA GLY A 140 12.85 -5.18 -6.33
C GLY A 140 14.09 -5.81 -6.96
N ARG A 141 15.25 -5.54 -6.37
CA ARG A 141 16.51 -6.12 -6.86
C ARG A 141 16.56 -7.59 -6.44
N SER A 142 16.51 -8.49 -7.42
CA SER A 142 16.84 -9.89 -7.20
C SER A 142 18.31 -9.99 -6.77
N THR A 143 18.59 -10.65 -5.65
CA THR A 143 19.95 -10.96 -5.19
C THR A 143 20.73 -11.78 -6.23
N VAL A 144 20.02 -12.55 -7.07
CA VAL A 144 20.59 -13.34 -8.17
C VAL A 144 21.18 -12.46 -9.27
N ALA A 145 20.68 -11.24 -9.46
CA ALA A 145 21.20 -10.32 -10.47
C ALA A 145 22.57 -9.71 -10.08
N LYS A 146 22.96 -9.80 -8.81
CA LYS A 146 24.26 -9.31 -8.32
C LYS A 146 25.39 -10.29 -8.61
N GLY A 147 25.13 -11.60 -8.43
CA GLY A 147 26.14 -12.65 -8.64
C GLY A 147 26.60 -12.84 -10.08
N ARG A 148 25.84 -12.37 -11.08
CA ARG A 148 26.19 -12.52 -12.50
C ARG A 148 27.02 -11.36 -13.07
N LYS A 149 27.18 -10.25 -12.32
CA LYS A 149 27.90 -9.05 -12.79
C LYS A 149 29.32 -8.92 -12.25
N GLU A 150 29.76 -9.83 -11.38
CA GLU A 150 31.07 -9.79 -10.73
C GLU A 150 32.08 -10.80 -11.30
N THR A 151 31.71 -11.58 -12.33
CA THR A 151 32.56 -12.68 -12.85
C THR A 151 33.15 -12.47 -14.24
N GLU A 152 33.10 -11.26 -14.81
CA GLU A 152 33.79 -10.99 -16.08
C GLU A 152 34.53 -9.64 -16.05
N LYS A 153 35.75 -9.68 -15.51
CA LYS A 153 36.84 -8.88 -16.03
C LYS A 153 38.08 -9.77 -16.07
N PRO A 154 38.53 -10.24 -17.25
CA PRO A 154 39.82 -10.91 -17.35
C PRO A 154 40.91 -9.89 -17.04
N GLU A 155 41.84 -10.26 -16.16
CA GLU A 155 43.06 -9.52 -15.89
C GLU A 155 43.95 -9.61 -17.12
N ASP A 156 44.00 -8.53 -17.91
CA ASP A 156 45.00 -8.39 -18.97
C ASP A 156 46.38 -8.16 -18.36
N ALA A 157 47.17 -9.22 -18.47
CA ALA A 157 48.62 -9.32 -18.59
C ALA A 157 49.46 -8.03 -18.48
N ALA A 158 50.39 -8.11 -17.52
CA ALA A 158 51.83 -7.87 -17.66
C ALA A 158 52.33 -6.52 -18.23
N GLN A 159 52.89 -5.70 -17.33
CA GLN A 159 54.18 -5.06 -17.59
C GLN A 159 54.89 -4.71 -16.28
N ILE A 160 56.02 -5.37 -16.02
CA ILE A 160 57.00 -5.02 -14.99
C ILE A 160 57.95 -3.99 -15.63
N PRO A 161 58.13 -2.77 -15.08
CA PRO A 161 59.24 -1.94 -15.51
C PRO A 161 60.54 -2.44 -14.85
N MET A 162 61.47 -2.85 -15.70
CA MET A 162 62.88 -3.04 -15.36
C MET A 162 63.61 -1.71 -15.60
N PHE A 163 64.47 -1.36 -14.64
CA PHE A 163 65.33 -0.16 -14.52
C PHE A 163 64.71 1.06 -13.84
#